data_AF-A0A662SM50-F1
#
_entry.id   AF-A0A662SM50-F1
#
_cell.length_a   1.000
_cell.length_b   1.000
_cell.length_c   1.000
_cell.angle_alpha   90.00
_cell.angle_beta   90.00
_cell.angle_gamma   90.00
#
_symmetry.space_group_name_H-M   'P 1'
#
loop_
_entity.id
_entity.type
_entity.pdbx_description
1 polymer ?
#
loop_
_entity_poly.entity_id
_entity_poly.type
_entity_poly.pdbx_seq_one_letter_code
_entity_poly.pdbx_strand_id
1 'polypeptide(L)'
;MREFKQPYKLLRTSILQTLADLRIRLGGSNPLCNSLAPASNFNKGVCLDPEPGGRKDLMIEFSFGVDRVWTLLFFSCLGWALLLRLSLKVRKLVSNMKREFDFKGTTAWRNFYRLVLISRFAFVLCLALLLADPYFVRVQTMEITPDKIDLQNIQGLNVILLLDVSKSMKYESRFEVARDFLQNFLSEFGPNVTISLVKFYGSAELVYSGNVSGAKEALRLLSPNESYTSIGDALLFASYLARTSDIPSSIVLVSDGGNNGGSDPLEAAKALTELNYSIISVQVGTGPRANPKLMKEIAESTNGHFFRLEQASIEEISSLAKESARSAGYKALESSNKLSVEVTLKDYESAHKALLTCLGILILLQILGGA
;
A
#
# COMPACT_ATOMS: atom_id res chain seq x y z
N MET A 1 53.39 22.71 21.83
CA MET A 1 52.53 21.79 21.05
C MET A 1 51.37 21.36 21.95
N ARG A 2 50.15 21.81 21.67
CA ARG A 2 48.92 21.43 22.38
C ARG A 2 47.92 20.90 21.33
N GLU A 3 47.49 19.66 21.50
CA GLU A 3 46.52 18.98 20.63
C GLU A 3 45.11 19.55 20.83
N PHE A 4 44.46 19.92 19.73
CA PHE A 4 43.03 20.26 19.67
C PHE A 4 42.22 18.98 19.40
N LYS A 5 41.42 18.54 20.39
CA LYS A 5 40.40 17.51 20.21
C LYS A 5 39.09 18.12 19.69
N GLN A 6 38.51 17.42 18.72
CA GLN A 6 37.36 17.76 17.87
C GLN A 6 36.00 17.93 18.60
N PRO A 7 35.19 18.97 18.30
CA PRO A 7 33.87 19.19 18.93
C PRO A 7 32.65 18.58 18.18
N TYR A 8 32.84 17.76 17.15
CA TYR A 8 31.74 17.37 16.22
C TYR A 8 30.78 16.29 16.76
N LYS A 9 31.09 15.64 17.89
CA LYS A 9 30.31 14.48 18.38
C LYS A 9 29.18 14.85 19.34
N LEU A 10 29.17 16.05 19.92
CA LEU A 10 28.17 16.49 20.91
C LEU A 10 26.93 17.15 20.29
N LEU A 11 26.99 17.66 19.06
CA LEU A 11 25.83 18.31 18.42
C LEU A 11 24.79 17.31 17.86
N ARG A 12 25.18 16.06 17.58
CA ARG A 12 24.29 15.07 16.94
C ARG A 12 23.28 14.47 17.93
N THR A 13 23.61 14.41 19.21
CA THR A 13 22.72 13.88 20.25
C THR A 13 21.67 14.91 20.67
N SER A 14 22.03 16.19 20.75
CA SER A 14 21.09 17.26 21.16
C SER A 14 19.93 17.46 20.17
N ILE A 15 20.16 17.29 18.86
CA ILE A 15 19.15 17.49 17.81
C ILE A 15 18.19 16.28 17.72
N LEU A 16 18.68 15.07 17.97
CA LEU A 16 17.84 13.86 17.98
C LEU A 16 16.91 13.84 19.20
N GLN A 17 17.34 14.36 20.35
CA GLN A 17 16.50 14.50 21.54
C GLN A 17 15.40 15.56 21.37
N THR A 18 15.67 16.67 20.68
CA THR A 18 14.64 17.70 20.43
C THR A 18 13.59 17.25 19.41
N LEU A 19 13.95 16.38 18.45
CA LEU A 19 13.00 15.82 17.49
C LEU A 19 12.11 14.72 18.09
N ALA A 20 12.58 14.00 19.11
CA ALA A 20 11.77 13.05 19.87
C ALA A 20 10.72 13.75 20.73
N ASP A 21 11.08 14.86 21.39
CA ASP A 21 10.15 15.64 22.22
C ASP A 21 9.08 16.38 21.41
N LEU A 22 9.37 16.76 20.15
CA LEU A 22 8.38 17.42 19.30
C LEU A 22 7.30 16.46 18.77
N ARG A 23 7.59 15.15 18.70
CA ARG A 23 6.63 14.14 18.22
C ARG A 23 5.62 13.72 19.29
N ILE A 24 5.92 13.96 20.57
CA ILE A 24 5.07 13.55 21.71
C ILE A 24 4.01 14.60 22.07
N ARG A 25 4.16 15.88 21.64
CA ARG A 25 3.24 16.97 22.02
C ARG A 25 2.04 17.25 21.08
N LEU A 26 1.87 16.49 20.00
CA LEU A 26 0.72 16.63 19.08
C LEU A 26 -0.27 15.44 19.10
N GLY A 27 -0.12 14.51 20.05
CA GLY A 27 -1.12 13.47 20.32
C GLY A 27 -1.97 13.87 21.52
N GLY A 28 -3.14 14.42 21.28
CA GLY A 28 -4.16 14.54 22.32
C GLY A 28 -4.78 13.17 22.59
N SER A 29 -4.54 12.61 23.77
CA SER A 29 -5.49 11.69 24.41
C SER A 29 -5.36 11.74 25.93
N ASN A 30 -6.50 12.00 26.56
CA ASN A 30 -6.74 11.97 28.00
C ASN A 30 -6.64 10.52 28.54
N PRO A 31 -6.50 10.36 29.87
CA PRO A 31 -5.88 9.19 30.50
C PRO A 31 -6.87 8.04 30.71
N LEU A 32 -6.41 6.80 30.53
CA LEU A 32 -7.11 5.60 30.99
C LEU A 32 -6.38 4.97 32.18
N CYS A 33 -7.05 5.12 33.33
CA CYS A 33 -7.17 4.24 34.49
C CYS A 33 -6.13 3.13 34.71
N ASN A 34 -5.42 3.25 35.84
CA ASN A 34 -5.03 2.11 36.67
C ASN A 34 -6.27 1.56 37.41
N SER A 35 -6.49 0.24 37.41
CA SER A 35 -6.62 -0.57 38.65
C SER A 35 -6.88 -2.05 38.32
N LEU A 36 -6.15 -2.90 39.04
CA LEU A 36 -6.44 -4.31 39.25
C LEU A 36 -7.64 -4.45 40.21
N ALA A 37 -8.57 -5.38 39.95
CA ALA A 37 -9.17 -6.36 40.88
C ALA A 37 -10.48 -6.98 40.34
N PRO A 38 -10.92 -8.16 40.83
CA PRO A 38 -11.67 -9.15 40.04
C PRO A 38 -13.17 -9.34 40.40
N ALA A 39 -13.84 -10.10 39.52
CA ALA A 39 -15.02 -10.97 39.73
C ALA A 39 -16.30 -10.40 40.39
N SER A 40 -17.39 -10.32 39.61
CA SER A 40 -18.67 -11.01 39.89
C SER A 40 -19.77 -10.63 38.88
N ASN A 41 -20.24 -11.62 38.13
CA ASN A 41 -21.63 -11.96 37.80
C ASN A 41 -22.73 -10.89 37.55
N PHE A 42 -23.45 -11.17 36.46
CA PHE A 42 -24.88 -10.93 36.16
C PHE A 42 -25.29 -9.76 35.21
N ASN A 43 -25.62 -10.20 33.99
CA ASN A 43 -26.82 -9.94 33.16
C ASN A 43 -26.89 -8.75 32.17
N LYS A 44 -27.06 -9.17 30.90
CA LYS A 44 -27.77 -8.54 29.76
C LYS A 44 -27.41 -7.10 29.38
N GLY A 45 -26.53 -6.99 28.39
CA GLY A 45 -26.49 -5.87 27.45
C GLY A 45 -26.65 -6.39 26.03
N VAL A 46 -27.81 -6.11 25.42
CA VAL A 46 -28.10 -6.36 24.01
C VAL A 46 -27.17 -5.47 23.18
N CYS A 47 -26.29 -6.07 22.38
CA CYS A 47 -25.56 -5.34 21.35
C CYS A 47 -26.53 -5.06 20.20
N LEU A 48 -27.10 -3.85 20.20
CA LEU A 48 -27.80 -3.32 19.04
C LEU A 48 -26.77 -3.04 17.95
N ASP A 49 -26.99 -3.62 16.77
CA ASP A 49 -26.27 -3.29 15.55
C ASP A 49 -26.35 -1.78 15.26
N PRO A 50 -25.27 -1.13 14.81
CA PRO A 50 -25.37 0.26 14.37
C PRO A 50 -26.12 0.32 13.04
N GLU A 51 -27.20 1.10 13.00
CA GLU A 51 -27.98 1.36 11.80
C GLU A 51 -27.12 1.85 10.61
N PRO A 52 -27.39 1.39 9.38
CA PRO A 52 -26.72 1.89 8.18
C PRO A 52 -27.44 3.16 7.70
N GLY A 53 -27.18 4.29 8.35
CA GLY A 53 -27.88 5.54 8.00
C GLY A 53 -27.22 6.84 8.45
N GLY A 54 -26.02 6.78 9.03
CA GLY A 54 -25.29 7.97 9.45
C GLY A 54 -24.54 8.60 8.30
N ARG A 55 -24.95 9.82 7.90
CA ARG A 55 -24.20 10.73 7.03
C ARG A 55 -22.76 10.82 7.56
N LYS A 56 -21.84 10.09 6.92
CA LYS A 56 -20.40 10.24 7.18
C LYS A 56 -20.05 11.63 6.70
N ASP A 57 -20.01 12.59 7.63
CA ASP A 57 -19.31 13.84 7.40
C ASP A 57 -17.91 13.45 6.94
N LEU A 58 -17.66 13.67 5.65
CA LEU A 58 -16.36 13.56 5.01
C LEU A 58 -15.45 14.57 5.70
N MET A 59 -14.90 14.19 6.85
CA MET A 59 -13.68 14.75 7.38
C MET A 59 -12.59 14.35 6.41
N ILE A 60 -12.48 15.09 5.30
CA ILE A 60 -11.38 14.93 4.36
C ILE A 60 -10.14 15.35 5.13
N GLU A 61 -9.42 14.38 5.70
CA GLU A 61 -8.06 14.61 6.18
C GLU A 61 -7.19 14.93 4.97
N PHE A 62 -7.13 16.22 4.61
CA PHE A 62 -6.18 16.71 3.64
C PHE A 62 -4.79 16.68 4.27
N SER A 63 -4.12 15.54 4.18
CA SER A 63 -2.70 15.46 4.52
C SER A 63 -1.89 16.03 3.36
N PHE A 64 -1.23 17.17 3.59
CA PHE A 64 -0.32 17.78 2.62
C PHE A 64 1.07 17.17 2.78
N GLY A 65 1.59 16.59 1.71
CA GLY A 65 2.91 15.96 1.69
C GLY A 65 3.83 16.59 0.66
N VAL A 66 5.14 16.37 0.85
CA VAL A 66 6.21 16.88 -0.02
C VAL A 66 7.24 15.76 -0.18
N ASP A 67 7.53 15.35 -1.42
CA ASP A 67 8.47 14.24 -1.65
C ASP A 67 9.93 14.67 -1.46
N ARG A 68 10.28 15.92 -1.80
CA ARG A 68 11.66 16.42 -1.72
C ARG A 68 11.83 17.47 -0.62
N VAL A 69 11.75 17.04 0.64
CA VAL A 69 11.88 17.95 1.80
C VAL A 69 13.20 18.76 1.79
N TRP A 70 14.28 18.19 1.27
CA TRP A 70 15.59 18.87 1.19
C TRP A 70 15.61 20.06 0.22
N THR A 71 14.87 19.99 -0.89
CA THR A 71 14.82 21.11 -1.86
C THR A 71 14.11 22.30 -1.23
N LEU A 72 13.06 22.05 -0.46
CA LEU A 72 12.33 23.09 0.27
C LEU A 72 13.26 23.87 1.21
N LEU A 73 14.08 23.18 2.01
CA LEU A 73 15.02 23.84 2.92
C LEU A 73 16.12 24.61 2.16
N PHE A 74 16.73 24.00 1.15
CA PHE A 74 17.84 24.62 0.44
C PHE A 74 17.41 25.88 -0.34
N PHE A 75 16.34 25.79 -1.13
CA PHE A 75 15.89 26.90 -1.97
C PHE A 75 15.24 28.03 -1.18
N SER A 76 14.51 27.72 -0.10
CA SER A 76 13.96 28.76 0.78
C SER A 76 15.06 29.53 1.51
N CYS A 77 16.04 28.85 2.10
CA CYS A 77 17.16 29.50 2.78
C CYS A 77 18.02 30.33 1.82
N LEU A 78 18.37 29.78 0.64
CA LEU A 78 19.17 30.49 -0.36
C LEU A 78 18.43 31.72 -0.90
N GLY A 79 17.16 31.56 -1.27
CA GLY A 79 16.36 32.65 -1.81
C GLY A 79 16.09 33.75 -0.78
N TRP A 80 15.80 33.40 0.48
CA TRP A 80 15.65 34.38 1.55
C TRP A 80 16.97 35.11 1.87
N ALA A 81 18.10 34.42 1.87
CA ALA A 81 19.41 35.06 2.06
C ALA A 81 19.74 36.06 0.94
N LEU A 82 19.43 35.71 -0.32
CA LEU A 82 19.59 36.61 -1.47
C LEU A 82 18.70 37.85 -1.36
N LEU A 83 17.41 37.65 -1.03
CA LEU A 83 16.45 38.74 -0.85
C LEU A 83 16.84 39.67 0.32
N LEU A 84 17.31 39.10 1.44
CA LEU A 84 17.83 39.89 2.56
C LEU A 84 19.03 40.73 2.14
N ARG A 85 20.02 40.14 1.44
CA ARG A 85 21.19 40.89 0.93
C ARG A 85 20.79 42.03 0.00
N LEU A 86 19.87 41.78 -0.93
CA LEU A 86 19.36 42.81 -1.85
C LEU A 86 18.61 43.91 -1.08
N SER A 87 17.73 43.53 -0.15
CA SER A 87 16.96 44.51 0.65
C SER A 87 17.86 45.40 1.51
N LEU A 88 18.95 44.86 2.07
CA LEU A 88 19.94 45.62 2.84
C LEU A 88 20.76 46.54 1.93
N LYS A 89 21.13 46.09 0.73
CA LYS A 89 21.87 46.90 -0.26
C LYS A 89 21.04 48.08 -0.76
N VAL A 90 19.76 47.85 -1.06
CA VAL A 90 18.80 48.90 -1.43
C VAL A 90 18.57 49.86 -0.27
N ARG A 91 18.39 49.37 0.97
CA ARG A 91 18.26 50.24 2.15
C ARG A 91 19.48 51.14 2.35
N LYS A 92 20.71 50.63 2.14
CA LYS A 92 21.94 51.44 2.19
C LYS A 92 21.99 52.49 1.07
N LEU A 93 21.60 52.12 -0.14
CA LEU A 93 21.54 53.06 -1.28
C LEU A 93 20.52 54.17 -1.02
N VAL A 94 19.32 53.79 -0.55
CA VAL A 94 18.24 54.72 -0.22
C VAL A 94 18.60 55.56 0.99
N SER A 95 19.26 55.03 2.03
CA SER A 95 19.70 55.85 3.18
C SER A 95 20.74 56.89 2.79
N ASN A 96 21.58 56.59 1.80
CA ASN A 96 22.53 57.55 1.25
C ASN A 96 21.80 58.67 0.48
N MET A 97 20.70 58.36 -0.21
CA MET A 97 19.87 59.36 -0.92
C MET A 97 18.85 60.08 -0.02
N LYS A 98 18.42 59.47 1.10
CA LYS A 98 17.43 60.04 2.03
C LYS A 98 17.95 61.26 2.79
N ARG A 99 19.25 61.55 2.72
CA ARG A 99 19.82 62.83 3.15
C ARG A 99 19.34 64.00 2.28
N GLU A 100 18.77 63.75 1.10
CA GLU A 100 18.40 64.79 0.13
C GLU A 100 16.88 65.02 -0.02
N PHE A 101 16.01 64.06 0.35
CA PHE A 101 14.56 64.17 0.14
C PHE A 101 13.73 63.72 1.35
N ASP A 102 13.12 64.69 2.03
CA ASP A 102 12.20 64.50 3.16
C ASP A 102 10.82 64.05 2.68
N PHE A 103 10.68 62.76 2.38
CA PHE A 103 9.41 62.19 1.94
C PHE A 103 8.49 61.90 3.13
N LYS A 104 7.58 62.84 3.45
CA LYS A 104 6.45 62.67 4.38
C LYS A 104 5.40 61.72 3.80
N GLY A 105 5.72 60.43 3.71
CA GLY A 105 4.78 59.39 3.30
C GLY A 105 3.71 59.11 4.36
N THR A 106 2.43 59.04 3.95
CA THR A 106 1.32 58.63 4.81
C THR A 106 1.49 57.19 5.30
N THR A 107 0.94 56.87 6.49
CA THR A 107 1.04 55.54 7.12
C THR A 107 0.56 54.40 6.20
N ALA A 108 -0.42 54.66 5.33
CA ALA A 108 -0.96 53.69 4.38
C ALA A 108 0.07 53.24 3.32
N TRP A 109 0.82 54.18 2.74
CA TRP A 109 1.84 53.86 1.73
C TRP A 109 2.97 52.99 2.31
N ARG A 110 3.34 53.24 3.57
CA ARG A 110 4.34 52.45 4.29
C ARG A 110 3.88 51.02 4.54
N ASN A 111 2.60 50.80 4.82
CA ASN A 111 2.04 49.46 5.00
C ASN A 111 1.95 48.71 3.67
N PHE A 112 1.59 49.38 2.58
CA PHE A 112 1.59 48.81 1.23
C PHE A 112 2.98 48.33 0.81
N TYR A 113 4.01 49.15 1.02
CA TYR A 113 5.40 48.77 0.70
C TYR A 113 5.91 47.57 1.52
N ARG A 114 5.49 47.47 2.79
CA ARG A 114 5.80 46.30 3.65
C ARG A 114 5.13 45.03 3.11
N LEU A 115 3.89 45.15 2.64
CA LEU A 115 3.13 44.03 2.07
C LEU A 115 3.76 43.52 0.77
N VAL A 116 4.24 44.43 -0.10
CA VAL A 116 5.03 44.08 -1.30
C VAL A 116 6.37 43.42 -0.94
N LEU A 117 7.03 43.85 0.13
CA LEU A 117 8.26 43.21 0.58
C LEU A 117 8.00 41.77 1.07
N ILE A 118 6.93 41.57 1.86
CA ILE A 118 6.53 40.25 2.36
C ILE A 118 6.15 39.32 1.20
N SER A 119 5.47 39.83 0.17
CA SER A 119 5.08 39.02 -0.99
C SER A 119 6.29 38.46 -1.77
N ARG A 120 7.44 39.14 -1.76
CA ARG A 120 8.69 38.62 -2.37
C ARG A 120 9.23 37.40 -1.61
N PHE A 121 9.17 37.41 -0.28
CA PHE A 121 9.56 36.25 0.53
C PHE A 121 8.57 35.09 0.37
N ALA A 122 7.27 35.39 0.31
CA ALA A 122 6.21 34.41 0.05
C ALA A 122 6.35 33.79 -1.34
N PHE A 123 6.76 34.57 -2.35
CA PHE A 123 7.01 34.07 -3.71
C PHE A 123 8.13 33.03 -3.74
N VAL A 124 9.28 33.31 -3.10
CA VAL A 124 10.39 32.35 -2.99
C VAL A 124 9.96 31.08 -2.27
N LEU A 125 9.16 31.19 -1.21
CA LEU A 125 8.64 30.03 -0.48
C LEU A 125 7.69 29.20 -1.35
N CYS A 126 6.77 29.85 -2.07
CA CYS A 126 5.82 29.19 -2.97
C CYS A 126 6.54 28.47 -4.13
N LEU A 127 7.57 29.12 -4.70
CA LEU A 127 8.43 28.53 -5.72
C LEU A 127 9.21 27.32 -5.18
N ALA A 128 9.76 27.43 -3.97
CA ALA A 128 10.46 26.32 -3.33
C ALA A 128 9.52 25.13 -3.04
N LEU A 129 8.28 25.39 -2.63
CA LEU A 129 7.23 24.38 -2.46
C LEU A 129 6.92 23.68 -3.78
N LEU A 130 6.80 24.43 -4.88
CA LEU A 130 6.54 23.88 -6.21
C LEU A 130 7.69 22.97 -6.68
N LEU A 131 8.94 23.36 -6.43
CA LEU A 131 10.13 22.55 -6.72
C LEU A 131 10.29 21.32 -5.80
N ALA A 132 9.50 21.23 -4.74
CA ALA A 132 9.57 20.15 -3.78
C ALA A 132 8.57 19.00 -4.08
N ASP A 133 7.88 19.06 -5.22
CA ASP A 133 6.85 18.12 -5.67
C ASP A 133 5.78 17.90 -4.57
N PRO A 134 4.92 18.91 -4.32
CA PRO A 134 3.89 18.83 -3.31
C PRO A 134 2.71 17.97 -3.79
N TYR A 135 2.08 17.28 -2.85
CA TYR A 135 0.90 16.45 -3.12
C TYR A 135 -0.12 16.55 -1.99
N PHE A 136 -1.39 16.38 -2.34
CA PHE A 136 -2.44 16.11 -1.37
C PHE A 136 -2.68 14.60 -1.30
N VAL A 137 -2.77 14.06 -0.09
CA VAL A 137 -3.27 12.70 0.11
C VAL A 137 -4.79 12.76 0.00
N ARG A 138 -5.36 12.08 -1.00
CA ARG A 138 -6.80 11.85 -1.10
C ARG A 138 -7.07 10.37 -0.88
N VAL A 139 -7.97 10.09 0.06
CA VAL A 139 -8.59 8.76 0.17
C VAL A 139 -9.68 8.72 -0.90
N GLN A 140 -9.50 7.90 -1.93
CA GLN A 140 -10.54 7.65 -2.94
C GLN A 140 -10.98 6.20 -2.86
N THR A 141 -12.28 5.99 -2.66
CA THR A 141 -12.92 4.71 -2.95
C THR A 141 -13.07 4.59 -4.46
N MET A 142 -12.10 3.95 -5.11
CA MET A 142 -12.24 3.53 -6.50
C MET A 142 -12.89 2.16 -6.55
N GLU A 143 -13.83 1.97 -7.47
CA GLU A 143 -14.22 0.62 -7.89
C GLU A 143 -12.97 -0.07 -8.42
N ILE A 144 -12.62 -1.19 -7.79
CA ILE A 144 -11.38 -1.89 -8.08
C ILE A 144 -11.57 -2.59 -9.43
N THR A 145 -10.83 -2.17 -10.46
CA THR A 145 -10.64 -3.00 -11.65
C THR A 145 -9.36 -3.82 -11.48
N PRO A 146 -9.29 -5.06 -12.00
CA PRO A 146 -8.11 -5.92 -11.90
C PRO A 146 -6.80 -5.24 -12.33
N ASP A 147 -6.88 -4.27 -13.24
CA ASP A 147 -5.73 -3.56 -13.82
C ASP A 147 -5.09 -2.51 -12.89
N LYS A 148 -5.82 -2.03 -11.87
CA LYS A 148 -5.39 -0.91 -11.01
C LYS A 148 -5.02 -1.31 -9.60
N ILE A 149 -5.01 -2.61 -9.29
CA ILE A 149 -4.70 -3.10 -7.94
C ILE A 149 -3.20 -3.00 -7.68
N ASP A 150 -2.84 -2.25 -6.64
CA ASP A 150 -1.49 -2.23 -6.10
C ASP A 150 -1.35 -3.28 -4.98
N LEU A 151 -0.91 -4.48 -5.36
CA LEU A 151 -0.69 -5.61 -4.46
C LEU A 151 0.44 -5.37 -3.44
N GLN A 152 1.29 -4.35 -3.64
CA GLN A 152 2.38 -4.04 -2.71
C GLN A 152 1.90 -3.26 -1.50
N ASN A 153 0.83 -2.46 -1.68
CA ASN A 153 0.28 -1.60 -0.63
C ASN A 153 -1.01 -2.15 0.00
N ILE A 154 -1.54 -3.26 -0.51
CA ILE A 154 -2.72 -3.92 0.06
C ILE A 154 -2.44 -4.47 1.46
N GLN A 155 -3.42 -4.37 2.35
CA GLN A 155 -3.34 -4.85 3.74
C GLN A 155 -4.55 -5.70 4.08
N GLY A 156 -4.39 -6.62 5.03
CA GLY A 156 -5.50 -7.44 5.52
C GLY A 156 -6.05 -8.39 4.45
N LEU A 157 -5.15 -8.99 3.67
CA LEU A 157 -5.45 -9.98 2.64
C LEU A 157 -4.84 -11.32 3.03
N ASN A 158 -5.56 -12.41 2.79
CA ASN A 158 -5.03 -13.76 2.90
C ASN A 158 -5.08 -14.46 1.53
N VAL A 159 -3.99 -15.11 1.13
CA VAL A 159 -3.95 -15.91 -0.10
C VAL A 159 -3.68 -17.35 0.30
N ILE A 160 -4.66 -18.22 0.07
CA ILE A 160 -4.60 -19.65 0.36
C ILE A 160 -4.08 -20.35 -0.89
N LEU A 161 -2.85 -20.86 -0.81
CA LEU A 161 -2.18 -21.57 -1.88
C LEU A 161 -2.34 -23.08 -1.67
N LEU A 162 -3.06 -23.75 -2.55
CA LEU A 162 -3.15 -25.20 -2.61
C LEU A 162 -2.17 -25.73 -3.66
N LEU A 163 -1.09 -26.37 -3.22
CA LEU A 163 -0.08 -26.95 -4.10
C LEU A 163 -0.16 -28.48 -4.10
N ASP A 164 -0.33 -29.05 -5.28
CA ASP A 164 -0.28 -30.50 -5.49
C ASP A 164 1.15 -31.02 -5.32
N VAL A 165 1.35 -31.95 -4.39
CA VAL A 165 2.63 -32.64 -4.12
C VAL A 165 2.56 -34.13 -4.46
N SER A 166 1.58 -34.54 -5.25
CA SER A 166 1.44 -35.92 -5.69
C SER A 166 2.55 -36.32 -6.68
N LYS A 167 2.79 -37.62 -6.79
CA LYS A 167 3.79 -38.20 -7.70
C LYS A 167 3.61 -37.78 -9.17
N SER A 168 2.41 -37.41 -9.62
CA SER A 168 2.22 -36.96 -11.00
C SER A 168 2.86 -35.61 -11.29
N MET A 169 3.04 -34.78 -10.27
CA MET A 169 3.76 -33.50 -10.36
C MET A 169 5.28 -33.68 -10.53
N LYS A 170 5.82 -34.89 -10.36
CA LYS A 170 7.24 -35.17 -10.63
C LYS A 170 7.53 -35.34 -12.13
N TYR A 171 6.53 -35.66 -12.94
CA TYR A 171 6.73 -35.85 -14.38
C TYR A 171 7.05 -34.51 -15.05
N GLU A 172 7.96 -34.52 -16.02
CA GLU A 172 8.26 -33.37 -16.89
C GLU A 172 8.57 -32.06 -16.14
N SER A 173 9.15 -32.17 -14.95
CA SER A 173 9.49 -31.02 -14.11
C SER A 173 8.30 -30.11 -13.73
N ARG A 174 7.07 -30.66 -13.69
CA ARG A 174 5.85 -29.88 -13.39
C ARG A 174 5.92 -29.21 -12.03
N PHE A 175 6.43 -29.91 -11.02
CA PHE A 175 6.57 -29.35 -9.69
C PHE A 175 7.55 -28.17 -9.65
N GLU A 176 8.65 -28.27 -10.39
CA GLU A 176 9.62 -27.19 -10.53
C GLU A 176 8.98 -25.97 -11.22
N VAL A 177 8.25 -26.19 -12.31
CA VAL A 177 7.49 -25.12 -12.99
C VAL A 177 6.44 -24.49 -12.07
N ALA A 178 5.69 -25.31 -11.33
CA ALA A 178 4.70 -24.84 -10.35
C ALA A 178 5.36 -24.02 -9.23
N ARG A 179 6.51 -24.48 -8.73
CA ARG A 179 7.29 -23.79 -7.70
C ARG A 179 7.81 -22.45 -8.20
N ASP A 180 8.37 -22.40 -9.41
CA ASP A 180 8.93 -21.19 -9.98
C ASP A 180 7.82 -20.16 -10.29
N PHE A 181 6.67 -20.63 -10.79
CA PHE A 181 5.45 -19.85 -10.90
C PHE A 181 5.02 -19.27 -9.54
N LEU A 182 4.94 -20.10 -8.50
CA LEU A 182 4.55 -19.66 -7.16
C LEU A 182 5.56 -18.69 -6.55
N GLN A 183 6.86 -18.85 -6.81
CA GLN A 183 7.88 -17.88 -6.36
C GLN A 183 7.69 -16.51 -7.02
N ASN A 184 7.40 -16.47 -8.32
CA ASN A 184 7.09 -15.23 -9.03
C ASN A 184 5.76 -14.64 -8.53
N PHE A 185 4.73 -15.46 -8.37
CA PHE A 185 3.41 -15.07 -7.87
C PHE A 185 3.52 -14.42 -6.49
N LEU A 186 4.25 -15.05 -5.57
CA LEU A 186 4.49 -14.52 -4.23
C LEU A 186 5.30 -13.21 -4.24
N SER A 187 6.11 -12.96 -5.27
CA SER A 187 6.90 -11.71 -5.36
C SER A 187 6.05 -10.47 -5.63
N GLU A 188 4.84 -10.64 -6.15
CA GLU A 188 3.95 -9.52 -6.47
C GLU A 188 3.25 -8.95 -5.22
N PHE A 189 3.19 -9.70 -4.11
CA PHE A 189 2.53 -9.28 -2.89
C PHE A 189 3.45 -8.52 -1.93
N GLY A 190 2.90 -7.50 -1.28
CA GLY A 190 3.58 -6.73 -0.24
C GLY A 190 3.73 -7.48 1.09
N PRO A 191 4.45 -6.88 2.06
CA PRO A 191 4.76 -7.52 3.36
C PRO A 191 3.54 -7.71 4.28
N ASN A 192 2.43 -7.02 4.00
CA ASN A 192 1.21 -7.03 4.84
C ASN A 192 0.16 -8.07 4.38
N VAL A 193 0.51 -8.90 3.40
CA VAL A 193 -0.34 -10.00 2.91
C VAL A 193 0.03 -11.27 3.65
N THR A 194 -1.00 -11.97 4.14
CA THR A 194 -0.85 -13.30 4.75
C THR A 194 -0.92 -14.36 3.67
N ILE A 195 0.01 -15.30 3.68
CA ILE A 195 0.04 -16.43 2.76
C ILE A 195 -0.17 -17.70 3.57
N SER A 196 -1.20 -18.46 3.22
CA SER A 196 -1.48 -19.78 3.78
C SER A 196 -1.12 -20.85 2.76
N LEU A 197 0.07 -21.43 2.88
CA LEU A 197 0.56 -22.48 2.01
C LEU A 197 0.08 -23.84 2.48
N VAL A 198 -0.71 -24.52 1.66
CA VAL A 198 -1.24 -25.85 1.87
C VAL A 198 -0.65 -26.76 0.81
N LYS A 199 -0.06 -27.88 1.23
CA LYS A 199 0.27 -28.97 0.31
C LYS A 199 -0.89 -29.96 0.31
N PHE A 200 -1.19 -30.54 -0.85
CA PHE A 200 -2.21 -31.57 -0.93
C PHE A 200 -1.80 -32.72 -1.86
N TYR A 201 -2.38 -33.87 -1.56
CA TYR A 201 -2.22 -35.16 -2.23
C TYR A 201 -3.51 -35.94 -1.96
N GLY A 202 -3.46 -37.17 -1.45
CA GLY A 202 -4.62 -37.87 -0.87
C GLY A 202 -5.21 -37.23 0.39
N SER A 203 -4.54 -36.24 0.99
CA SER A 203 -5.07 -35.37 2.05
C SER A 203 -4.55 -33.93 1.84
N ALA A 204 -4.99 -32.98 2.68
CA ALA A 204 -4.52 -31.60 2.66
C ALA A 204 -3.93 -31.19 4.02
N GLU A 205 -2.79 -30.52 4.00
CA GLU A 205 -2.03 -30.12 5.20
C GLU A 205 -1.53 -28.68 5.06
N LEU A 206 -1.78 -27.85 6.09
CA LEU A 206 -1.21 -26.51 6.18
C LEU A 206 0.30 -26.61 6.49
N VAL A 207 1.13 -26.12 5.57
CA VAL A 207 2.60 -26.13 5.68
C VAL A 207 3.09 -24.87 6.37
N TYR A 208 2.52 -23.72 6.01
CA TYR A 208 2.94 -22.42 6.53
C TYR A 208 1.78 -21.43 6.46
N SER A 209 1.67 -20.57 7.47
CA SER A 209 0.80 -19.40 7.43
C SER A 209 1.53 -18.19 8.03
N GLY A 210 1.63 -17.10 7.27
CA GLY A 210 2.35 -15.92 7.70
C GLY A 210 2.78 -15.02 6.55
N ASN A 211 3.93 -14.35 6.68
CA ASN A 211 4.43 -13.43 5.67
C ASN A 211 4.90 -14.12 4.37
N VAL A 212 4.98 -13.33 3.29
CA VAL A 212 5.42 -13.78 1.96
C VAL A 212 6.82 -14.42 1.98
N SER A 213 7.75 -13.87 2.76
CA SER A 213 9.14 -14.37 2.80
C SER A 213 9.22 -15.80 3.34
N GLY A 214 8.54 -16.08 4.46
CA GLY A 214 8.51 -17.41 5.04
C GLY A 214 7.75 -18.42 4.17
N ALA A 215 6.71 -17.98 3.45
CA ALA A 215 6.02 -18.82 2.48
C ALA A 215 6.93 -19.24 1.33
N LYS A 216 7.78 -18.33 0.82
CA LYS A 216 8.79 -18.66 -0.20
C LYS A 216 9.82 -19.68 0.29
N GLU A 217 10.29 -19.55 1.55
CA GLU A 217 11.20 -20.54 2.12
C GLU A 217 10.52 -21.89 2.32
N ALA A 218 9.29 -21.91 2.87
CA ALA A 218 8.52 -23.14 3.03
C ALA A 218 8.28 -23.85 1.70
N LEU A 219 7.93 -23.09 0.65
CA LEU A 219 7.73 -23.60 -0.70
C LEU A 219 8.99 -24.28 -1.27
N ARG A 220 10.20 -23.80 -0.97
CA ARG A 220 11.45 -24.42 -1.45
C ARG A 220 11.73 -25.79 -0.83
N LEU A 221 11.16 -26.06 0.35
CA LEU A 221 11.37 -27.31 1.09
C LEU A 221 10.39 -28.42 0.66
N LEU A 222 9.35 -28.10 -0.12
CA LEU A 222 8.37 -29.07 -0.58
C LEU A 222 8.90 -29.93 -1.73
N SER A 223 8.39 -31.15 -1.84
CA SER A 223 8.78 -32.12 -2.87
C SER A 223 7.60 -33.02 -3.27
N PRO A 224 7.48 -33.41 -4.56
CA PRO A 224 6.34 -34.16 -5.08
C PRO A 224 6.54 -35.68 -4.89
N ASN A 225 6.36 -36.17 -3.67
CA ASN A 225 6.60 -37.58 -3.33
C ASN A 225 5.36 -38.35 -2.87
N GLU A 226 4.22 -37.66 -2.70
CA GLU A 226 3.03 -38.24 -2.08
C GLU A 226 2.17 -39.01 -3.08
N SER A 227 1.41 -39.98 -2.58
CA SER A 227 0.53 -40.81 -3.41
C SER A 227 -0.92 -40.33 -3.30
N TYR A 228 -1.69 -40.58 -4.36
CA TYR A 228 -3.05 -40.11 -4.53
C TYR A 228 -3.17 -38.59 -4.62
N THR A 229 -4.29 -38.15 -5.19
CA THR A 229 -4.60 -36.74 -5.36
C THR A 229 -6.09 -36.58 -5.13
N SER A 230 -6.46 -35.76 -4.16
CA SER A 230 -7.83 -35.36 -3.87
C SER A 230 -7.93 -33.85 -3.92
N ILE A 231 -8.49 -33.35 -5.01
CA ILE A 231 -8.71 -31.91 -5.18
C ILE A 231 -9.89 -31.47 -4.30
N GLY A 232 -10.94 -32.27 -4.19
CA GLY A 232 -12.12 -31.92 -3.39
C GLY A 232 -11.79 -31.73 -1.91
N ASP A 233 -11.01 -32.63 -1.32
CA ASP A 233 -10.61 -32.50 0.10
C ASP A 233 -9.72 -31.28 0.33
N ALA A 234 -8.85 -30.94 -0.63
CA ALA A 234 -8.03 -29.73 -0.59
C ALA A 234 -8.87 -28.45 -0.64
N LEU A 235 -9.91 -28.41 -1.50
CA LEU A 235 -10.84 -27.29 -1.59
C LEU A 235 -11.67 -27.14 -0.30
N LEU A 236 -12.16 -28.25 0.26
CA LEU A 236 -12.85 -28.23 1.55
C LEU A 236 -11.95 -27.75 2.68
N PHE A 237 -10.69 -28.17 2.70
CA PHE A 237 -9.71 -27.68 3.67
C PHE A 237 -9.44 -26.17 3.51
N ALA A 238 -9.31 -25.67 2.28
CA ALA A 238 -9.21 -24.23 2.02
C ALA A 238 -10.44 -23.47 2.50
N SER A 239 -11.65 -24.02 2.33
CA SER A 239 -12.89 -23.41 2.83
C SER A 239 -12.87 -23.24 4.36
N TYR A 240 -12.33 -24.23 5.07
CA TYR A 240 -12.18 -24.18 6.51
C TYR A 240 -11.17 -23.10 6.94
N LEU A 241 -10.02 -23.01 6.26
CA LEU A 241 -9.01 -21.97 6.52
C LEU A 241 -9.54 -20.56 6.23
N ALA A 242 -10.23 -20.38 5.11
CA ALA A 242 -10.79 -19.09 4.72
C ALA A 242 -11.80 -18.60 5.78
N ARG A 243 -12.73 -19.47 6.19
CA ARG A 243 -13.75 -19.16 7.19
C ARG A 243 -13.22 -18.90 8.59
N THR A 244 -12.12 -19.54 8.98
CA THR A 244 -11.54 -19.37 10.33
C THR A 244 -10.64 -18.15 10.44
N SER A 245 -10.13 -17.65 9.32
CA SER A 245 -9.20 -16.52 9.32
C SER A 245 -9.88 -15.15 9.51
N ASP A 246 -11.18 -15.01 9.23
CA ASP A 246 -11.93 -13.72 9.15
C ASP A 246 -11.26 -12.63 8.29
N ILE A 247 -10.26 -13.01 7.48
CA ILE A 247 -9.51 -12.14 6.57
C ILE A 247 -10.03 -12.37 5.14
N PRO A 248 -10.26 -11.30 4.34
CA PRO A 248 -10.53 -11.41 2.92
C PRO A 248 -9.57 -12.37 2.23
N SER A 249 -10.09 -13.47 1.68
CA SER A 249 -9.29 -14.62 1.26
C SER A 249 -9.52 -14.98 -0.22
N SER A 250 -8.46 -15.30 -0.95
CA SER A 250 -8.55 -15.96 -2.26
C SER A 250 -7.89 -17.33 -2.22
N ILE A 251 -8.40 -18.24 -3.04
CA ILE A 251 -7.92 -19.62 -3.13
C ILE A 251 -7.26 -19.81 -4.48
N VAL A 252 -6.00 -20.23 -4.48
CA VAL A 252 -5.22 -20.54 -5.68
C VAL A 252 -4.87 -22.01 -5.67
N LEU A 253 -5.36 -22.76 -6.64
CA LEU A 253 -5.14 -24.19 -6.82
C LEU A 253 -4.10 -24.42 -7.91
N VAL A 254 -2.98 -25.07 -7.59
CA VAL A 254 -1.92 -25.42 -8.54
C VAL A 254 -1.77 -26.93 -8.61
N SER A 255 -2.09 -27.52 -9.76
CA SER A 255 -2.10 -28.98 -9.97
C SER A 255 -2.02 -29.33 -11.45
N ASP A 256 -1.69 -30.59 -11.76
CA ASP A 256 -1.88 -31.15 -13.10
C ASP A 256 -3.33 -31.63 -13.36
N GLY A 257 -4.23 -31.49 -12.38
CA GLY A 257 -5.64 -31.80 -12.49
C GLY A 257 -5.96 -33.29 -12.25
N GLY A 258 -4.99 -34.11 -11.87
CA GLY A 258 -5.25 -35.48 -11.48
C GLY A 258 -6.19 -35.54 -10.26
N ASN A 259 -7.29 -36.29 -10.36
CA ASN A 259 -8.16 -36.56 -9.21
C ASN A 259 -8.42 -38.06 -9.11
N ASN A 260 -7.92 -38.67 -8.04
CA ASN A 260 -7.89 -40.12 -7.85
C ASN A 260 -8.68 -40.56 -6.60
N GLY A 261 -9.36 -39.65 -5.91
CA GLY A 261 -10.17 -39.98 -4.74
C GLY A 261 -10.60 -38.77 -3.91
N GLY A 262 -11.12 -39.06 -2.71
CA GLY A 262 -11.72 -38.09 -1.79
C GLY A 262 -13.02 -37.49 -2.32
N SER A 263 -13.36 -36.30 -1.84
CA SER A 263 -14.62 -35.61 -2.17
C SER A 263 -14.66 -35.17 -3.63
N ASP A 264 -15.88 -35.02 -4.19
CA ASP A 264 -16.04 -34.51 -5.55
C ASP A 264 -15.55 -33.06 -5.66
N PRO A 265 -14.60 -32.75 -6.56
CA PRO A 265 -14.05 -31.40 -6.67
C PRO A 265 -15.07 -30.33 -7.08
N LEU A 266 -16.08 -30.69 -7.88
CA LEU A 266 -17.10 -29.74 -8.33
C LEU A 266 -18.11 -29.46 -7.23
N GLU A 267 -18.50 -30.45 -6.43
CA GLU A 267 -19.30 -30.22 -5.22
C GLU A 267 -18.55 -29.36 -4.19
N ALA A 268 -17.26 -29.62 -3.96
CA ALA A 268 -16.43 -28.79 -3.09
C ALA A 268 -16.30 -27.35 -3.61
N ALA A 269 -16.16 -27.17 -4.93
CA ALA A 269 -16.14 -25.85 -5.55
C ALA A 269 -17.47 -25.10 -5.37
N LYS A 270 -18.62 -25.77 -5.52
CA LYS A 270 -19.94 -25.18 -5.25
C LYS A 270 -20.07 -24.70 -3.81
N ALA A 271 -19.59 -25.48 -2.84
CA ALA A 271 -19.60 -25.08 -1.44
C ALA A 271 -18.78 -23.79 -1.18
N LEU A 272 -17.67 -23.59 -1.92
CA LEU A 272 -16.90 -22.35 -1.87
C LEU A 272 -17.64 -21.17 -2.52
N THR A 273 -18.36 -21.40 -3.62
CA THR A 273 -19.21 -20.38 -4.27
C THR A 273 -20.32 -19.89 -3.33
N GLU A 274 -20.97 -20.79 -2.58
CA GLU A 274 -21.98 -20.44 -1.58
C GLU A 274 -21.42 -19.55 -0.45
N LEU A 275 -20.11 -19.63 -0.22
CA LEU A 275 -19.37 -18.83 0.74
C LEU A 275 -18.74 -17.56 0.12
N ASN A 276 -19.08 -17.24 -1.14
CA ASN A 276 -18.52 -16.13 -1.92
C ASN A 276 -16.99 -16.19 -2.14
N TYR A 277 -16.38 -17.38 -2.12
CA TYR A 277 -14.98 -17.56 -2.46
C TYR A 277 -14.84 -18.00 -3.92
N SER A 278 -13.95 -17.34 -4.66
CA SER A 278 -13.56 -17.73 -6.01
C SER A 278 -12.24 -18.52 -6.00
N ILE A 279 -12.14 -19.50 -6.91
CA ILE A 279 -10.95 -20.34 -7.07
C ILE A 279 -10.21 -19.94 -8.34
N ILE A 280 -8.94 -19.59 -8.19
CA ILE A 280 -8.03 -19.44 -9.32
C ILE A 280 -7.34 -20.78 -9.51
N SER A 281 -7.52 -21.41 -10.66
CA SER A 281 -6.89 -22.69 -10.95
C SER A 281 -5.76 -22.52 -11.95
N VAL A 282 -4.60 -23.07 -11.60
CA VAL A 282 -3.38 -23.05 -12.40
C VAL A 282 -3.06 -24.48 -12.77
N GLN A 283 -3.33 -24.83 -14.01
CA GLN A 283 -3.01 -26.13 -14.58
C GLN A 283 -1.52 -26.17 -14.94
N VAL A 284 -0.81 -27.20 -14.47
CA VAL A 284 0.60 -27.40 -14.79
C VAL A 284 0.81 -28.69 -15.57
N GLY A 285 1.53 -28.58 -16.69
CA GLY A 285 1.86 -29.72 -17.54
C GLY A 285 0.68 -30.23 -18.36
N THR A 286 1.01 -31.13 -19.28
CA THR A 286 0.06 -31.78 -20.19
C THR A 286 0.22 -33.29 -20.10
N GLY A 287 -0.76 -34.05 -20.58
CA GLY A 287 -0.64 -35.51 -20.69
C GLY A 287 -1.90 -36.26 -20.26
N PRO A 288 -1.87 -37.61 -20.38
CA PRO A 288 -3.07 -38.44 -20.26
C PRO A 288 -3.64 -38.51 -18.84
N ARG A 289 -2.84 -38.22 -17.80
CA ARG A 289 -3.29 -38.13 -16.41
C ARG A 289 -3.63 -36.71 -15.97
N ALA A 290 -3.28 -35.72 -16.78
CA ALA A 290 -3.63 -34.34 -16.50
C ALA A 290 -5.09 -34.10 -16.92
N ASN A 291 -5.84 -33.36 -16.11
CA ASN A 291 -7.23 -33.03 -16.41
C ASN A 291 -7.45 -31.51 -16.43
N PRO A 292 -6.99 -30.83 -17.50
CA PRO A 292 -7.19 -29.39 -17.65
C PRO A 292 -8.66 -29.01 -17.74
N LYS A 293 -9.54 -29.92 -18.17
CA LYS A 293 -10.99 -29.68 -18.24
C LYS A 293 -11.58 -29.53 -16.85
N LEU A 294 -11.24 -30.44 -15.93
CA LEU A 294 -11.68 -30.36 -14.53
C LEU A 294 -11.19 -29.07 -13.86
N MET A 295 -9.91 -28.73 -14.04
CA MET A 295 -9.34 -27.50 -13.48
C MET A 295 -10.05 -26.24 -13.99
N LYS A 296 -10.39 -26.23 -15.29
CA LYS A 296 -11.16 -25.15 -15.91
C LYS A 296 -12.59 -25.08 -15.34
N GLU A 297 -13.28 -26.21 -15.25
CA GLU A 297 -14.65 -26.28 -14.70
C GLU A 297 -14.71 -25.80 -13.24
N ILE A 298 -13.72 -26.15 -12.40
CA ILE A 298 -13.62 -25.66 -11.01
C ILE A 298 -13.53 -24.13 -10.98
N ALA A 299 -12.64 -23.52 -11.76
CA ALA A 299 -12.52 -22.06 -11.80
C ALA A 299 -13.79 -21.39 -12.32
N GLU A 300 -14.34 -21.86 -13.44
CA GLU A 300 -15.55 -21.28 -14.04
C GLU A 300 -16.78 -21.41 -13.11
N SER A 301 -16.92 -22.52 -12.39
CA SER A 301 -18.01 -22.74 -11.43
C SER A 301 -17.98 -21.80 -10.22
N THR A 302 -16.82 -21.21 -9.92
CA THR A 302 -16.62 -20.29 -8.79
C THR A 302 -16.43 -18.84 -9.22
N ASN A 303 -16.74 -18.53 -10.49
CA ASN A 303 -16.47 -17.21 -11.10
C ASN A 303 -14.99 -16.77 -10.92
N GLY A 304 -14.08 -17.74 -10.90
CA GLY A 304 -12.64 -17.57 -10.83
C GLY A 304 -11.99 -17.56 -12.21
N HIS A 305 -10.67 -17.75 -12.22
CA HIS A 305 -9.88 -17.72 -13.45
C HIS A 305 -9.07 -19.00 -13.62
N PHE A 306 -9.05 -19.51 -14.85
CA PHE A 306 -8.25 -20.66 -15.24
C PHE A 306 -7.01 -20.18 -15.98
N PHE A 307 -5.84 -20.61 -15.51
CA PHE A 307 -4.55 -20.36 -16.12
C PHE A 307 -3.88 -21.69 -16.45
N ARG A 308 -3.10 -21.74 -17.53
CA ARG A 308 -2.39 -22.96 -17.94
C ARG A 308 -0.92 -22.66 -18.21
N LEU A 309 -0.07 -23.52 -17.67
CA LEU A 309 1.38 -23.51 -17.88
C LEU A 309 1.75 -24.71 -18.76
N GLU A 310 1.95 -24.45 -20.06
CA GLU A 310 2.26 -25.49 -21.07
C GLU A 310 3.76 -25.65 -21.30
N GLN A 311 4.45 -24.61 -21.80
CA GLN A 311 5.89 -24.63 -22.06
C GLN A 311 6.55 -23.39 -21.48
N ALA A 312 7.21 -23.61 -20.34
CA ALA A 312 7.78 -22.60 -19.46
C ALA A 312 8.95 -21.83 -20.09
N SER A 313 8.66 -20.84 -20.94
CA SER A 313 9.54 -19.68 -21.03
C SER A 313 9.49 -18.94 -19.69
N ILE A 314 10.63 -18.44 -19.22
CA ILE A 314 10.74 -17.75 -17.92
C ILE A 314 9.84 -16.51 -17.94
N GLU A 315 9.72 -15.87 -19.10
CA GLU A 315 8.89 -14.70 -19.36
C GLU A 315 7.40 -15.02 -19.20
N GLU A 316 6.92 -16.12 -19.79
CA GLU A 316 5.52 -16.53 -19.72
C GLU A 316 5.10 -16.89 -18.28
N ILE A 317 5.95 -17.63 -17.56
CA ILE A 317 5.71 -17.93 -16.14
C ILE A 317 5.57 -16.63 -15.34
N SER A 318 6.46 -15.67 -15.56
CA SER A 318 6.44 -14.39 -14.85
C SER A 318 5.19 -13.57 -15.17
N SER A 319 4.81 -13.47 -16.45
CA SER A 319 3.59 -12.76 -16.85
C SER A 319 2.33 -13.40 -16.28
N LEU A 320 2.24 -14.73 -16.32
CA LEU A 320 1.08 -15.46 -15.83
C LEU A 320 1.00 -15.39 -14.31
N ALA A 321 2.14 -15.48 -13.62
CA ALA A 321 2.21 -15.32 -12.17
C ALA A 321 1.72 -13.94 -11.74
N LYS A 322 2.10 -12.90 -12.48
CA LYS A 322 1.65 -11.53 -12.24
C LYS A 322 0.17 -11.33 -12.47
N GLU A 323 -0.37 -11.88 -13.56
CA GLU A 323 -1.80 -11.85 -13.84
C GLU A 323 -2.61 -12.62 -12.80
N SER A 324 -2.14 -13.82 -12.43
CA SER A 324 -2.75 -14.67 -11.40
C SER A 324 -2.74 -13.98 -10.04
N ALA A 325 -1.64 -13.31 -9.65
CA ALA A 325 -1.52 -12.59 -8.39
C ALA A 325 -2.51 -11.42 -8.31
N ARG A 326 -2.66 -10.66 -9.41
CA ARG A 326 -3.65 -9.57 -9.49
C ARG A 326 -5.07 -10.10 -9.39
N SER A 327 -5.38 -11.17 -10.11
CA SER A 327 -6.67 -11.85 -10.03
C SER A 327 -6.95 -12.34 -8.60
N ALA A 328 -5.95 -12.93 -7.93
CA ALA A 328 -6.08 -13.42 -6.56
C ALA A 328 -6.32 -12.28 -5.56
N GLY A 329 -5.60 -11.17 -5.71
CA GLY A 329 -5.83 -9.97 -4.90
C GLY A 329 -7.22 -9.39 -5.10
N TYR A 330 -7.67 -9.29 -6.36
CA TYR A 330 -9.01 -8.82 -6.69
C TYR A 330 -10.11 -9.70 -6.09
N LYS A 331 -10.05 -11.01 -6.32
CA LYS A 331 -11.05 -11.97 -5.87
C LYS A 331 -11.12 -12.09 -4.35
N ALA A 332 -10.00 -11.96 -3.67
CA ALA A 332 -9.99 -11.93 -2.22
C ALA A 332 -10.74 -10.70 -1.67
N LEU A 333 -10.57 -9.52 -2.28
CA LEU A 333 -11.32 -8.33 -1.89
C LEU A 333 -12.82 -8.45 -2.22
N GLU A 334 -13.15 -8.96 -3.41
CA GLU A 334 -14.53 -9.24 -3.86
C GLU A 334 -15.25 -10.18 -2.88
N SER A 335 -14.59 -11.25 -2.41
CA SER A 335 -15.17 -12.21 -1.46
C SER A 335 -15.63 -11.60 -0.14
N SER A 336 -14.98 -10.51 0.28
CA SER A 336 -15.28 -9.82 1.54
C SER A 336 -16.35 -8.73 1.41
N ASN A 337 -16.93 -8.55 0.21
CA ASN A 337 -17.84 -7.46 -0.14
C ASN A 337 -17.24 -6.05 0.14
N LYS A 338 -15.91 -5.98 0.33
CA LYS A 338 -15.13 -4.75 0.45
C LYS A 338 -14.61 -4.36 -0.93
N LEU A 339 -15.54 -4.06 -1.84
CA LEU A 339 -15.22 -3.55 -3.19
C LEU A 339 -14.70 -2.11 -3.16
N SER A 340 -14.62 -1.50 -1.99
CA SER A 340 -14.09 -0.17 -1.72
C SER A 340 -12.87 -0.26 -0.80
N VAL A 341 -11.70 -0.53 -1.37
CA VAL A 341 -10.45 -0.31 -0.65
C VAL A 341 -10.17 1.18 -0.66
N GLU A 342 -10.02 1.75 0.54
CA GLU A 342 -9.51 3.11 0.71
C GLU A 342 -8.05 3.15 0.25
N VAL A 343 -7.83 3.47 -1.03
CA VAL A 343 -6.48 3.66 -1.55
C VAL A 343 -6.09 5.12 -1.32
N THR A 344 -4.97 5.33 -0.63
CA THR A 344 -4.36 6.65 -0.48
C THR A 344 -3.65 7.03 -1.77
N LEU A 345 -4.25 7.92 -2.55
CA LEU A 345 -3.65 8.43 -3.78
C LEU A 345 -3.01 9.80 -3.53
N LYS A 346 -1.79 9.99 -4.05
CA LYS A 346 -1.11 11.29 -4.07
C LYS A 346 -1.59 12.10 -5.26
N ASP A 347 -2.36 13.15 -5.00
CA ASP A 347 -2.84 14.10 -6.01
C ASP A 347 -1.85 15.27 -6.13
N TYR A 348 -0.93 15.13 -7.08
CA TYR A 348 0.04 16.19 -7.42
C TYR A 348 -0.61 17.31 -8.23
N GLU A 349 -1.55 17.01 -9.12
CA GLU A 349 -2.09 17.98 -10.07
C GLU A 349 -2.84 19.12 -9.35
N SER A 350 -3.69 18.77 -8.38
CA SER A 350 -4.41 19.78 -7.59
C SER A 350 -3.45 20.65 -6.77
N ALA A 351 -2.40 20.06 -6.20
CA ALA A 351 -1.38 20.79 -5.43
C ALA A 351 -0.61 21.78 -6.31
N HIS A 352 -0.19 21.36 -7.51
CA HIS A 352 0.49 22.23 -8.46
C HIS A 352 -0.40 23.38 -8.94
N LYS A 353 -1.67 23.10 -9.29
CA LYS A 353 -2.63 24.14 -9.70
C LYS A 353 -2.84 25.19 -8.59
N ALA A 354 -3.00 24.76 -7.34
CA ALA A 354 -3.16 25.67 -6.20
C ALA A 354 -1.92 26.55 -5.97
N LEU A 355 -0.72 26.00 -6.10
CA LEU A 355 0.51 26.78 -5.94
C LEU A 355 0.75 27.74 -7.10
N LEU A 356 0.45 27.34 -8.34
CA LEU A 356 0.56 28.20 -9.52
C LEU A 356 -0.40 29.39 -9.45
N THR A 357 -1.63 29.20 -8.96
CA THR A 357 -2.58 30.32 -8.77
C THR A 357 -2.08 31.28 -7.69
N CYS A 358 -1.58 30.78 -6.55
CA CYS A 358 -0.94 31.60 -5.53
C CYS A 358 0.25 32.38 -6.09
N LEU A 359 1.10 31.75 -6.91
CA LEU A 359 2.25 32.38 -7.54
C LEU A 359 1.82 33.51 -8.50
N GLY A 360 0.76 33.29 -9.28
CA GLY A 360 0.17 34.31 -10.16
C GLY A 360 -0.35 35.54 -9.39
N ILE A 361 -1.04 35.34 -8.27
CA ILE A 361 -1.53 36.42 -7.39
C ILE A 361 -0.35 37.21 -6.81
N LEU A 362 0.71 36.52 -6.38
CA LEU A 362 1.92 37.16 -5.84
C LEU A 362 2.64 38.01 -6.88
N ILE A 363 2.71 37.55 -8.14
CA ILE A 363 3.27 38.34 -9.25
C ILE A 363 2.44 39.60 -9.50
N LEU A 364 1.11 39.48 -9.56
CA LEU A 364 0.22 40.63 -9.76
C LEU A 364 0.43 41.70 -8.68
N LEU A 365 0.52 41.27 -7.42
CA LEU A 365 0.78 42.13 -6.27
C LEU A 365 2.14 42.84 -6.35
N GLN A 366 3.16 42.18 -6.90
CA GLN A 366 4.48 42.78 -7.10
C GLN A 366 4.49 43.81 -8.21
N ILE A 367 3.76 43.57 -9.31
CA ILE A 367 3.62 44.54 -10.42
C ILE A 367 2.90 45.80 -9.92
N LEU A 368 1.80 45.65 -9.17
CA LEU A 368 1.07 46.75 -8.52
C LEU A 368 1.92 47.54 -7.52
N GLY A 369 2.88 46.87 -6.89
CA GLY A 369 3.81 47.46 -5.93
C GLY A 369 4.93 48.32 -6.54
N GLY A 370 5.06 48.31 -7.88
CA GLY A 370 6.22 48.84 -8.58
C GLY A 370 7.41 47.88 -8.46
N ALA A 371 7.78 47.23 -9.57
CA ALA A 371 8.91 46.30 -9.66
C ALA A 371 10.23 46.94 -9.19
#